data_AF-A0A935U0X0-F1
#
_entry.id   AF-A0A935U0X0-F1
#
_cell.length_a   1.000
_cell.length_b   1.000
_cell.length_c   1.000
_cell.angle_alpha   90.00
_cell.angle_beta   90.00
_cell.angle_gamma   90.00
#
_symmetry.space_group_name_H-M   'P 1'
#
loop_
_entity.id
_entity.type
_entity.pdbx_description
1 polymer ?
#
loop_
_entity_poly.entity_id
_entity_poly.type
_entity_poly.pdbx_seq_one_letter_code
_entity_poly.pdbx_strand_id
1 'polypeptide(L)'
;MNHRIGTVDLPARIGLPRYFSELSALELSATHAAPLKPSAVTRWKAEAPARSLALTAPWVATHRKAPPNAKGWVADAGAGEFRDTPAVRAALQDFAASCLALSPWAVVFPSPSLFSPSAGNRERLTQFFAEVAPAELFGDAQRVWIPDGLWEPLAAVRFAQQLGVSCAVDPLVTIPGTPADLHLHYDAKNLYFRVHGIGRTRGLREEDLLSLEELSSYYPDASFIFASMERWKDAKNVAQRLREQITAVDPLAGARRRPGEELAFQRPGASMAMGPAGVFAAAGDDDEDELAVTHDLADDELDEDLLVDDDDDADDADDDDADDADDDDDDDDDDDDDDDDDADDAK
;
A
#
# COMPACT_ATOMS: atom_id res chain seq x y z
N MET A 1 8.36 -4.99 -19.54
CA MET A 1 7.87 -4.28 -18.33
C MET A 1 6.83 -5.17 -17.68
N ASN A 2 6.83 -5.27 -16.34
CA ASN A 2 5.93 -6.17 -15.61
C ASN A 2 5.10 -5.38 -14.60
N HIS A 3 4.34 -4.40 -15.11
CA HIS A 3 3.48 -3.56 -14.28
C HIS A 3 2.31 -4.34 -13.72
N ARG A 4 2.05 -4.11 -12.43
CA ARG A 4 0.80 -4.51 -11.78
C ARG A 4 -0.16 -3.34 -11.86
N ILE A 5 -1.27 -3.51 -12.56
CA ILE A 5 -2.27 -2.45 -12.71
C ILE A 5 -3.58 -3.00 -12.18
N GLY A 6 -4.20 -2.25 -11.26
CA GLY A 6 -5.30 -2.75 -10.47
C GLY A 6 -6.13 -1.65 -9.83
N THR A 7 -7.10 -2.05 -9.03
CA THR A 7 -7.95 -1.14 -8.26
C THR A 7 -7.94 -1.52 -6.79
N VAL A 8 -8.28 -0.56 -5.94
CA VAL A 8 -8.75 -0.85 -4.57
C VAL A 8 -10.18 -1.37 -4.67
N ASP A 9 -10.37 -2.59 -4.18
CA ASP A 9 -11.58 -3.38 -4.25
C ASP A 9 -12.12 -3.62 -5.67
N LEU A 10 -12.96 -4.65 -5.75
CA LEU A 10 -13.64 -5.02 -6.97
C LEU A 10 -14.72 -3.97 -7.27
N PRO A 11 -14.75 -3.38 -8.49
CA PRO A 11 -15.80 -2.44 -8.86
C PRO A 11 -17.18 -3.09 -8.81
N ALA A 12 -18.19 -2.31 -8.45
CA ALA A 12 -19.56 -2.80 -8.39
C ALA A 12 -19.99 -3.44 -9.72
N ARG A 13 -20.68 -4.58 -9.65
CA ARG A 13 -21.21 -5.34 -10.80
C ARG A 13 -20.14 -5.94 -11.73
N ILE A 14 -18.87 -5.94 -11.35
CA ILE A 14 -17.80 -6.65 -12.07
C ILE A 14 -17.45 -7.93 -11.30
N GLY A 15 -17.46 -9.07 -11.97
CA GLY A 15 -17.02 -10.35 -11.40
C GLY A 15 -15.51 -10.57 -11.58
N LEU A 16 -14.91 -11.45 -10.78
CA LEU A 16 -13.47 -11.72 -10.82
C LEU A 16 -12.93 -12.18 -12.19
N PRO A 17 -13.61 -13.08 -12.93
CA PRO A 17 -13.13 -13.48 -14.26
C PRO A 17 -13.03 -12.29 -15.23
N ARG A 18 -14.03 -11.41 -15.21
CA ARG A 18 -14.04 -10.19 -16.04
C ARG A 18 -13.02 -9.17 -15.58
N TYR A 19 -12.78 -9.08 -14.28
CA TYR A 19 -11.78 -8.17 -13.74
C TYR A 19 -10.36 -8.56 -14.19
N PHE A 20 -9.99 -9.82 -13.98
CA PHE A 20 -8.64 -10.30 -14.29
C PHE A 20 -8.38 -10.54 -15.79
N SER A 21 -9.41 -10.47 -16.65
CA SER A 21 -9.19 -10.36 -18.10
C SER A 21 -8.68 -8.98 -18.52
N GLU A 22 -8.86 -7.96 -17.68
CA GLU A 22 -8.57 -6.56 -17.99
C GLU A 22 -7.39 -6.03 -17.18
N LEU A 23 -7.29 -6.38 -15.91
CA LEU A 23 -6.29 -5.90 -14.95
C LEU A 23 -5.51 -7.05 -14.32
N SER A 24 -4.30 -6.78 -13.84
CA SER A 24 -3.38 -7.81 -13.31
C SER A 24 -3.30 -7.84 -11.79
N ALA A 25 -3.80 -6.81 -11.10
CA ALA A 25 -3.72 -6.67 -9.66
C ALA A 25 -5.04 -6.22 -9.04
N LEU A 26 -5.28 -6.57 -7.78
CA LEU A 26 -6.43 -6.14 -6.99
C LEU A 26 -6.05 -5.99 -5.52
N GLU A 27 -6.25 -4.81 -4.94
CA GLU A 27 -6.08 -4.57 -3.50
C GLU A 27 -7.41 -4.81 -2.78
N LEU A 28 -7.44 -5.69 -1.77
CA LEU A 28 -8.64 -6.02 -1.00
C LEU A 28 -8.66 -5.26 0.32
N SER A 29 -9.37 -4.13 0.34
CA SER A 29 -9.50 -3.29 1.53
C SER A 29 -10.40 -3.92 2.59
N ALA A 30 -11.29 -4.85 2.22
CA ALA A 30 -12.21 -5.52 3.14
C ALA A 30 -11.49 -6.19 4.32
N THR A 31 -10.25 -6.64 4.12
CA THR A 31 -9.40 -7.24 5.16
C THR A 31 -9.00 -6.27 6.26
N HIS A 32 -8.97 -4.97 5.94
CA HIS A 32 -8.80 -3.90 6.92
C HIS A 32 -9.95 -3.88 7.93
N ALA A 33 -11.19 -3.98 7.46
CA ALA A 33 -12.39 -3.88 8.29
C ALA A 33 -12.74 -5.18 9.02
N ALA A 34 -12.49 -6.34 8.42
CA ALA A 34 -12.85 -7.63 8.98
C ALA A 34 -11.96 -8.79 8.50
N PRO A 35 -11.80 -9.87 9.30
CA PRO A 35 -11.17 -11.10 8.84
C PRO A 35 -11.92 -11.71 7.65
N LEU A 36 -11.21 -12.33 6.71
CA LEU A 36 -11.85 -13.07 5.62
C LEU A 36 -12.49 -14.35 6.17
N LYS A 37 -13.74 -14.59 5.76
CA LYS A 37 -14.41 -15.87 6.04
C LYS A 37 -13.69 -17.00 5.28
N PRO A 38 -13.64 -18.24 5.82
CA PRO A 38 -13.02 -19.36 5.13
C PRO A 38 -13.58 -19.61 3.72
N SER A 39 -14.90 -19.45 3.53
CA SER A 39 -15.53 -19.57 2.21
C SER A 39 -15.07 -18.49 1.22
N ALA A 40 -14.81 -17.27 1.71
CA ALA A 40 -14.26 -16.20 0.89
C ALA A 40 -12.81 -16.52 0.50
N VAL A 41 -11.97 -16.98 1.45
CA VAL A 41 -10.58 -17.40 1.15
C VAL A 41 -10.55 -18.48 0.07
N THR A 42 -11.37 -19.53 0.21
CA THR A 42 -11.48 -20.60 -0.80
C THR A 42 -11.89 -20.05 -2.17
N ARG A 43 -12.88 -19.16 -2.20
CA ARG A 43 -13.35 -18.53 -3.44
C ARG A 43 -12.25 -17.69 -4.10
N TRP A 44 -11.61 -16.80 -3.34
CA TRP A 44 -10.53 -15.94 -3.83
C TRP A 44 -9.36 -16.76 -4.37
N LYS A 45 -8.97 -17.82 -3.67
CA LYS A 45 -7.91 -18.74 -4.10
C LYS A 45 -8.24 -19.46 -5.41
N ALA A 46 -9.51 -19.77 -5.64
CA ALA A 46 -9.96 -20.48 -6.85
C ALA A 46 -10.13 -19.56 -8.06
N GLU A 47 -10.60 -18.33 -7.85
CA GLU A 47 -10.95 -17.40 -8.94
C GLU A 47 -9.86 -16.38 -9.28
N ALA A 48 -9.01 -16.00 -8.32
CA ALA A 48 -7.95 -15.00 -8.55
C ALA A 48 -6.68 -15.66 -9.10
N PRO A 49 -6.03 -15.08 -10.13
CA PRO A 49 -4.71 -15.51 -10.56
C PRO A 49 -3.69 -15.45 -9.42
N ALA A 50 -2.72 -16.36 -9.44
CA ALA A 50 -1.65 -16.39 -8.44
C ALA A 50 -0.93 -15.04 -8.35
N ARG A 51 -0.66 -14.59 -7.13
CA ARG A 51 0.04 -13.32 -6.85
C ARG A 51 -0.60 -12.09 -7.51
N SER A 52 -1.93 -12.08 -7.69
CA SER A 52 -2.68 -10.92 -8.20
C SER A 52 -3.29 -10.06 -7.08
N LEU A 53 -3.42 -10.61 -5.87
CA LEU A 53 -4.05 -9.91 -4.74
C LEU A 53 -3.03 -9.15 -3.89
N ALA A 54 -3.39 -7.95 -3.46
CA ALA A 54 -2.80 -7.27 -2.31
C ALA A 54 -3.84 -7.24 -1.18
N LEU A 55 -3.42 -7.41 0.08
CA LEU A 55 -4.33 -7.41 1.23
C LEU A 55 -3.99 -6.23 2.15
N THR A 56 -5.01 -5.53 2.65
CA THR A 56 -4.83 -4.41 3.56
C THR A 56 -4.85 -4.89 5.01
N ALA A 57 -3.83 -4.54 5.79
CA ALA A 57 -3.67 -4.95 7.17
C ALA A 57 -4.88 -4.52 8.03
N PRO A 58 -5.24 -5.29 9.08
CA PRO A 58 -6.36 -5.00 9.96
C PRO A 58 -6.29 -3.60 10.57
N TRP A 59 -7.43 -2.91 10.67
CA TRP A 59 -7.48 -1.56 11.26
C TRP A 59 -6.92 -1.53 12.68
N VAL A 60 -7.11 -2.59 13.46
CA VAL A 60 -6.63 -2.68 14.84
C VAL A 60 -5.10 -2.53 14.94
N ALA A 61 -4.35 -2.87 13.87
CA ALA A 61 -2.91 -2.68 13.84
C ALA A 61 -2.50 -1.23 13.56
N THR A 62 -3.33 -0.45 12.84
CA THR A 62 -2.90 0.85 12.32
C THR A 62 -3.74 2.04 12.80
N HIS A 63 -5.01 1.86 13.12
CA HIS A 63 -5.97 2.89 13.52
C HIS A 63 -6.50 2.63 14.92
N ARG A 64 -6.64 3.69 15.74
CA ARG A 64 -7.27 3.58 17.07
C ARG A 64 -8.78 3.38 17.00
N LYS A 65 -9.41 3.88 15.93
CA LYS A 65 -10.86 3.82 15.72
C LYS A 65 -11.17 2.84 14.60
N ALA A 66 -12.15 1.99 14.84
CA ALA A 66 -12.67 1.08 13.85
C ALA A 66 -13.32 1.84 12.67
N PRO A 67 -13.13 1.39 11.41
CA PRO A 67 -13.89 1.93 10.29
C PRO A 67 -15.40 1.62 10.45
N PRO A 68 -16.30 2.37 9.81
CA PRO A 68 -17.75 2.23 10.01
C PRO A 68 -18.32 0.81 9.78
N ASN A 69 -17.67 0.03 8.91
CA ASN A 69 -18.06 -1.33 8.54
C ASN A 69 -17.24 -2.42 9.26
N ALA A 70 -16.46 -2.07 10.28
CA ALA A 70 -15.59 -2.99 10.99
C ALA A 70 -16.37 -4.11 11.68
N LYS A 71 -15.90 -5.36 11.53
CA LYS A 71 -16.50 -6.53 12.18
C LYS A 71 -15.42 -7.56 12.50
N GLY A 72 -15.49 -8.17 13.67
CA GLY A 72 -14.71 -9.36 14.02
C GLY A 72 -13.27 -9.12 14.50
N TRP A 73 -12.64 -8.00 14.17
CA TRP A 73 -11.38 -7.61 14.82
C TRP A 73 -11.64 -7.20 16.26
N VAL A 74 -10.92 -7.82 17.20
CA VAL A 74 -10.97 -7.48 18.63
C VAL A 74 -9.86 -6.47 18.90
N ALA A 75 -10.22 -5.33 19.51
CA ALA A 75 -9.29 -4.29 19.89
C ALA A 75 -9.27 -4.11 21.42
N ASP A 76 -8.13 -3.67 21.94
CA ASP A 76 -7.97 -3.19 23.31
C ASP A 76 -7.76 -1.67 23.31
N ALA A 77 -7.71 -1.06 24.50
CA ALA A 77 -7.52 0.39 24.64
C ALA A 77 -6.16 0.88 24.10
N GLY A 78 -5.19 -0.01 23.91
CA GLY A 78 -3.85 0.29 23.41
C GLY A 78 -3.69 0.07 21.90
N ALA A 79 -4.68 -0.47 21.20
CA ALA A 79 -4.57 -0.85 19.81
C ALA A 79 -4.47 0.35 18.84
N GLY A 80 -3.98 0.06 17.64
CA GLY A 80 -3.79 1.03 16.57
C GLY A 80 -2.41 1.70 16.59
N GLU A 81 -2.20 2.61 15.64
CA GLU A 81 -0.96 3.39 15.49
C GLU A 81 0.31 2.55 15.48
N PHE A 82 0.28 1.32 14.97
CA PHE A 82 1.45 0.44 14.91
C PHE A 82 2.01 0.05 16.28
N ARG A 83 1.19 0.08 17.34
CA ARG A 83 1.60 -0.32 18.68
C ARG A 83 1.71 -1.83 18.80
N ASP A 84 2.65 -2.27 19.63
CA ASP A 84 2.74 -3.66 20.04
C ASP A 84 1.78 -3.95 21.20
N THR A 85 0.61 -4.50 20.89
CA THR A 85 -0.32 -4.98 21.90
C THR A 85 -0.76 -6.41 21.61
N PRO A 86 -1.26 -7.16 22.62
CA PRO A 86 -1.81 -8.50 22.41
C PRO A 86 -2.92 -8.53 21.35
N ALA A 87 -3.81 -7.52 21.31
CA ALA A 87 -4.86 -7.43 20.30
C ALA A 87 -4.29 -7.24 18.89
N VAL A 88 -3.27 -6.38 18.74
CA VAL A 88 -2.59 -6.17 17.45
C VAL A 88 -1.90 -7.45 16.98
N ARG A 89 -1.15 -8.12 17.86
CA ARG A 89 -0.45 -9.37 17.51
C ARG A 89 -1.43 -10.48 17.12
N ALA A 90 -2.52 -10.66 17.87
CA ALA A 90 -3.54 -11.65 17.55
C ALA A 90 -4.19 -11.38 16.17
N ALA A 91 -4.57 -10.13 15.90
CA ALA A 91 -5.16 -9.77 14.61
C ALA A 91 -4.19 -9.97 13.44
N LEU A 92 -2.90 -9.64 13.62
CA LEU A 92 -1.89 -9.88 12.60
C LEU A 92 -1.62 -11.37 12.36
N GLN A 93 -1.71 -12.22 13.38
CA GLN A 93 -1.60 -13.68 13.21
C GLN A 93 -2.77 -14.24 12.40
N ASP A 94 -4.01 -13.85 12.71
CA ASP A 94 -5.20 -14.25 11.95
C ASP A 94 -5.14 -13.75 10.49
N PHE A 95 -4.67 -12.52 10.31
CA PHE A 95 -4.46 -11.94 9.00
C PHE A 95 -3.32 -12.61 8.22
N ALA A 96 -2.24 -12.99 8.89
CA ALA A 96 -1.14 -13.76 8.31
C ALA A 96 -1.62 -15.12 7.78
N ALA A 97 -2.52 -15.81 8.49
CA ALA A 97 -3.13 -17.04 7.99
C ALA A 97 -3.87 -16.83 6.65
N SER A 98 -4.56 -15.69 6.50
CA SER A 98 -5.18 -15.31 5.22
C SER A 98 -4.15 -15.01 4.13
N CYS A 99 -3.05 -14.33 4.48
CA CYS A 99 -1.95 -14.06 3.57
C CYS A 99 -1.30 -15.36 3.07
N LEU A 100 -0.99 -16.31 3.96
CA LEU A 100 -0.42 -17.61 3.59
C LEU A 100 -1.36 -18.41 2.69
N ALA A 101 -2.68 -18.37 2.97
CA ALA A 101 -3.67 -19.10 2.18
C ALA A 101 -3.84 -18.56 0.75
N LEU A 102 -3.79 -17.24 0.59
CA LEU A 102 -4.02 -16.53 -0.68
C LEU A 102 -2.74 -16.19 -1.46
N SER A 103 -1.59 -16.22 -0.79
CA SER A 103 -0.27 -15.83 -1.34
C SER A 103 -0.32 -14.48 -2.09
N PRO A 104 -0.71 -13.38 -1.41
CA PRO A 104 -0.79 -12.08 -2.03
C PRO A 104 0.60 -11.62 -2.48
N TRP A 105 0.65 -10.74 -3.47
CA TRP A 105 1.92 -10.12 -3.88
C TRP A 105 2.33 -8.99 -2.94
N ALA A 106 1.37 -8.35 -2.26
CA ALA A 106 1.63 -7.30 -1.29
C ALA A 106 0.70 -7.34 -0.08
N VAL A 107 1.20 -6.84 1.04
CA VAL A 107 0.45 -6.54 2.26
C VAL A 107 0.59 -5.06 2.57
N VAL A 108 -0.55 -4.37 2.67
CA VAL A 108 -0.63 -2.92 2.68
C VAL A 108 -1.00 -2.42 4.08
N PHE A 109 -0.20 -1.53 4.64
CA PHE A 109 -0.34 -0.97 5.98
C PHE A 109 -0.65 0.53 5.90
N PRO A 110 -1.93 0.94 5.95
CA PRO A 110 -2.30 2.35 5.93
C PRO A 110 -2.10 3.01 7.28
N SER A 111 -1.45 4.17 7.32
CA SER A 111 -1.41 5.03 8.50
C SER A 111 -2.69 5.86 8.60
N PRO A 112 -3.11 6.27 9.81
CA PRO A 112 -4.14 7.28 9.97
C PRO A 112 -3.58 8.69 9.73
N SER A 113 -4.44 9.64 9.35
CA SER A 113 -4.05 11.03 9.06
C SER A 113 -3.37 11.77 10.21
N LEU A 114 -3.64 11.40 11.47
CA LEU A 114 -3.01 11.99 12.65
C LEU A 114 -1.62 11.40 12.97
N PHE A 115 -1.17 10.39 12.23
CA PHE A 115 0.11 9.73 12.45
C PHE A 115 1.24 10.51 11.75
N SER A 116 1.69 11.60 12.37
CA SER A 116 2.71 12.53 11.81
C SER A 116 4.15 12.00 11.91
N PRO A 117 5.13 12.58 11.17
CA PRO A 117 6.53 12.12 11.15
C PRO A 117 7.37 12.46 12.40
N SER A 118 6.80 12.34 13.60
CA SER A 118 7.50 12.57 14.87
C SER A 118 8.54 11.48 15.19
N ALA A 119 9.51 11.78 16.05
CA ALA A 119 10.52 10.82 16.49
C ALA A 119 9.89 9.54 17.08
N GLY A 120 8.90 9.68 17.98
CA GLY A 120 8.21 8.55 18.59
C GLY A 120 7.38 7.73 17.59
N ASN A 121 6.80 8.34 16.55
CA ASN A 121 6.08 7.60 15.51
C ASN A 121 7.05 6.82 14.60
N ARG A 122 8.24 7.38 14.32
CA ARG A 122 9.29 6.70 13.56
C ARG A 122 9.87 5.51 14.32
N GLU A 123 10.17 5.68 15.60
CA GLU A 123 10.63 4.59 16.47
C GLU A 123 9.58 3.47 16.51
N ARG A 124 8.30 3.83 16.68
CA ARG A 124 7.20 2.87 16.69
C ARG A 124 7.06 2.10 15.37
N LEU A 125 7.14 2.78 14.22
CA LEU A 125 7.13 2.09 12.91
C LEU A 125 8.34 1.15 12.74
N THR A 126 9.50 1.58 13.21
CA THR A 126 10.73 0.78 13.19
C THR A 126 10.55 -0.50 13.98
N GLN A 127 10.09 -0.40 15.22
CA GLN A 127 9.80 -1.55 16.05
C GLN A 127 8.70 -2.43 15.45
N PHE A 128 7.60 -1.82 14.96
CA PHE A 128 6.49 -2.55 14.40
C PHE A 128 6.90 -3.45 13.22
N PHE A 129 7.62 -2.91 12.24
CA PHE A 129 8.06 -3.69 11.09
C PHE A 129 9.23 -4.63 11.38
N ALA A 130 9.99 -4.40 12.46
CA ALA A 130 11.03 -5.33 12.88
C ALA A 130 10.48 -6.52 13.69
N GLU A 131 9.54 -6.29 14.61
CA GLU A 131 9.19 -7.25 15.67
C GLU A 131 7.72 -7.69 15.67
N VAL A 132 6.80 -6.85 15.21
CA VAL A 132 5.36 -7.08 15.30
C VAL A 132 4.81 -7.63 13.99
N ALA A 133 5.26 -7.07 12.87
CA ALA A 133 4.89 -7.43 11.51
C ALA A 133 6.15 -7.71 10.65
N PRO A 134 7.03 -8.65 11.07
CA PRO A 134 8.23 -9.00 10.32
C PRO A 134 7.87 -9.58 8.94
N ALA A 135 8.80 -9.55 7.98
CA ALA A 135 8.54 -9.92 6.60
C ALA A 135 8.04 -11.38 6.47
N GLU A 136 8.65 -12.28 7.24
CA GLU A 136 8.39 -13.72 7.24
C GLU A 136 6.95 -14.06 7.65
N LEU A 137 6.30 -13.16 8.41
CA LEU A 137 4.91 -13.35 8.85
C LEU A 137 3.93 -13.43 7.68
N PHE A 138 4.24 -12.80 6.55
CA PHE A 138 3.35 -12.71 5.39
C PHE A 138 3.83 -13.53 4.17
N GLY A 139 4.80 -14.42 4.36
CA GLY A 139 5.43 -15.18 3.28
C GLY A 139 6.18 -14.28 2.29
N ASP A 140 6.08 -14.57 1.00
CA ASP A 140 6.78 -13.81 -0.06
C ASP A 140 6.08 -12.49 -0.46
N ALA A 141 5.15 -12.00 0.36
CA ALA A 141 4.42 -10.79 0.07
C ALA A 141 5.27 -9.56 0.38
N GLN A 142 5.29 -8.59 -0.54
CA GLN A 142 5.92 -7.30 -0.32
C GLN A 142 5.13 -6.52 0.74
N ARG A 143 5.81 -6.04 1.79
CA ARG A 143 5.18 -5.12 2.75
C ARG A 143 5.19 -3.72 2.17
N VAL A 144 4.03 -3.08 2.19
CA VAL A 144 3.79 -1.74 1.64
C VAL A 144 3.21 -0.87 2.74
N TRP A 145 3.84 0.27 3.00
CA TRP A 145 3.34 1.27 3.94
C TRP A 145 2.71 2.43 3.17
N ILE A 146 1.48 2.80 3.53
CA ILE A 146 0.86 4.03 3.03
C ILE A 146 1.07 5.11 4.11
N PRO A 147 1.99 6.07 3.89
CA PRO A 147 2.08 7.25 4.72
C PRO A 147 0.81 8.09 4.52
N ASP A 148 0.16 8.41 5.62
CA ASP A 148 -0.91 9.43 5.67
C ASP A 148 -0.56 10.38 6.82
N GLY A 149 -1.14 11.58 6.80
CA GLY A 149 -0.76 12.69 7.65
C GLY A 149 0.35 13.54 7.03
N LEU A 150 1.07 14.29 7.87
CA LEU A 150 2.02 15.33 7.43
C LEU A 150 3.39 14.78 6.98
N TRP A 151 3.42 13.59 6.36
CA TRP A 151 4.65 13.04 5.80
C TRP A 151 4.99 13.69 4.47
N GLU A 152 6.18 14.25 4.36
CA GLU A 152 6.74 14.65 3.07
C GLU A 152 7.07 13.39 2.24
N PRO A 153 6.66 13.28 0.97
CA PRO A 153 6.78 12.05 0.20
C PRO A 153 8.20 11.50 0.05
N LEU A 154 9.20 12.35 -0.23
CA LEU A 154 10.59 11.89 -0.39
C LEU A 154 11.14 11.35 0.94
N ALA A 155 10.87 12.03 2.05
CA ALA A 155 11.22 11.59 3.39
C ALA A 155 10.49 10.29 3.77
N ALA A 156 9.22 10.13 3.38
CA ALA A 156 8.47 8.90 3.61
C ALA A 156 9.04 7.72 2.81
N VAL A 157 9.39 7.94 1.53
CA VAL A 157 10.02 6.92 0.69
C VAL A 157 11.36 6.48 1.27
N ARG A 158 12.24 7.42 1.65
CA ARG A 158 13.53 7.12 2.28
C ARG A 158 13.35 6.36 3.60
N PHE A 159 12.37 6.77 4.41
CA PHE A 159 12.10 6.09 5.67
C PHE A 159 11.56 4.67 5.46
N ALA A 160 10.64 4.46 4.50
CA ALA A 160 10.15 3.13 4.15
C ALA A 160 11.29 2.17 3.76
N GLN A 161 12.30 2.67 3.04
CA GLN A 161 13.47 1.88 2.66
C GLN A 161 14.29 1.46 3.87
N GLN A 162 14.49 2.36 4.85
CA GLN A 162 15.16 2.04 6.11
C GLN A 162 14.40 0.95 6.88
N LEU A 163 13.07 0.95 6.81
CA LEU A 163 12.20 -0.08 7.42
C LEU A 163 12.20 -1.42 6.65
N GLY A 164 12.80 -1.48 5.46
CA GLY A 164 12.71 -2.65 4.59
C GLY A 164 11.29 -2.91 4.08
N VAL A 165 10.51 -1.84 3.85
CA VAL A 165 9.17 -1.87 3.26
C VAL A 165 9.11 -0.95 2.05
N SER A 166 8.11 -1.12 1.20
CA SER A 166 7.87 -0.21 0.08
C SER A 166 6.92 0.90 0.47
N CYS A 167 7.18 2.11 -0.02
CA CYS A 167 6.30 3.24 0.21
C CYS A 167 5.21 3.27 -0.86
N ALA A 168 3.96 3.47 -0.44
CA ALA A 168 2.89 3.81 -1.34
C ALA A 168 2.78 5.33 -1.49
N VAL A 169 2.75 5.81 -2.71
CA VAL A 169 2.68 7.25 -3.01
C VAL A 169 1.58 7.50 -4.04
N ASP A 170 0.87 8.61 -3.92
CA ASP A 170 -0.01 9.08 -5.00
C ASP A 170 0.81 9.98 -5.92
N PRO A 171 1.11 9.54 -7.16
CA PRO A 171 1.95 10.31 -8.08
C PRO A 171 1.23 11.53 -8.68
N LEU A 172 -0.08 11.69 -8.43
CA LEU A 172 -0.88 12.79 -8.98
C LEU A 172 -1.18 13.87 -7.94
N VAL A 173 -0.72 13.70 -6.69
CA VAL A 173 -0.80 14.73 -5.66
C VAL A 173 0.35 15.70 -5.85
N THR A 174 0.02 16.94 -6.21
CA THR A 174 1.00 18.02 -6.31
C THR A 174 1.18 18.69 -4.95
N ILE A 175 2.41 18.83 -4.50
CA ILE A 175 2.75 19.57 -3.29
C ILE A 175 3.24 20.97 -3.70
N PRO A 176 2.63 22.05 -3.17
CA PRO A 176 3.13 23.39 -3.44
C PRO A 176 4.61 23.53 -3.08
N GLY A 177 5.42 24.05 -4.00
CA GLY A 177 6.85 24.26 -3.78
C GLY A 177 7.74 23.05 -4.07
N THR A 178 7.19 21.90 -4.47
CA THR A 178 8.00 20.76 -4.95
C THR A 178 8.08 20.73 -6.49
N PRO A 179 9.19 20.24 -7.07
CA PRO A 179 9.29 20.00 -8.51
C PRO A 179 8.19 19.06 -9.03
N ALA A 180 7.72 19.30 -10.25
CA ALA A 180 6.68 18.48 -10.89
C ALA A 180 7.12 17.02 -11.14
N ASP A 181 8.43 16.81 -11.23
CA ASP A 181 9.09 15.53 -11.48
C ASP A 181 9.59 14.85 -10.20
N LEU A 182 9.16 15.30 -9.00
CA LEU A 182 9.58 14.74 -7.71
C LEU A 182 9.55 13.20 -7.69
N HIS A 183 8.53 12.61 -8.30
CA HIS A 183 8.33 11.17 -8.31
C HIS A 183 9.35 10.40 -9.17
N LEU A 184 10.11 11.05 -10.05
CA LEU A 184 11.23 10.46 -10.81
C LEU A 184 12.51 10.38 -9.97
N HIS A 185 12.58 11.07 -8.84
CA HIS A 185 13.78 11.15 -7.99
C HIS A 185 13.74 10.21 -6.79
N TYR A 186 12.80 9.28 -6.75
CA TYR A 186 12.77 8.26 -5.70
C TYR A 186 13.81 7.19 -5.99
N ASP A 187 14.74 6.99 -5.06
CA ASP A 187 15.76 5.94 -5.13
C ASP A 187 15.19 4.56 -4.78
N ALA A 188 14.01 4.20 -5.30
CA ALA A 188 13.26 3.01 -4.92
C ALA A 188 13.01 2.10 -6.13
N LYS A 189 13.33 0.81 -5.97
CA LYS A 189 13.20 -0.18 -7.06
C LYS A 189 11.74 -0.60 -7.34
N ASN A 190 10.92 -0.71 -6.30
CA ASN A 190 9.56 -1.26 -6.38
C ASN A 190 8.53 -0.32 -5.74
N LEU A 191 8.18 0.75 -6.45
CA LEU A 191 7.17 1.70 -5.95
C LEU A 191 5.75 1.17 -6.07
N TYR A 192 4.94 1.54 -5.08
CA TYR A 192 3.51 1.27 -5.06
C TYR A 192 2.74 2.57 -5.31
N PHE A 193 2.44 2.88 -6.57
CA PHE A 193 1.64 4.04 -6.89
C PHE A 193 0.17 3.78 -6.56
N ARG A 194 -0.33 4.42 -5.50
CA ARG A 194 -1.73 4.33 -5.08
C ARG A 194 -2.46 5.59 -5.52
N VAL A 195 -3.10 5.52 -6.69
CA VAL A 195 -3.68 6.66 -7.39
C VAL A 195 -5.07 6.96 -6.81
N HIS A 196 -5.16 7.91 -5.88
CA HIS A 196 -6.43 8.45 -5.39
C HIS A 196 -6.88 9.63 -6.20
N GLY A 197 -5.94 10.53 -6.52
CA GLY A 197 -6.23 11.85 -7.04
C GLY A 197 -6.98 12.69 -6.00
N ILE A 198 -6.47 12.80 -4.77
CA ILE A 198 -7.10 13.62 -3.72
C ILE A 198 -7.35 15.03 -4.26
N GLY A 199 -8.58 15.54 -4.07
CA GLY A 199 -9.05 16.82 -4.62
C GLY A 199 -9.61 16.75 -6.04
N ARG A 200 -9.61 15.57 -6.68
CA ARG A 200 -10.17 15.39 -8.03
C ARG A 200 -11.60 14.92 -7.95
N THR A 201 -12.51 15.78 -8.38
CA THR A 201 -13.93 15.45 -8.63
C THR A 201 -14.16 14.82 -10.01
N ARG A 202 -13.08 14.60 -10.78
CA ARG A 202 -13.11 14.16 -12.17
C ARG A 202 -12.19 12.97 -12.39
N GLY A 203 -12.46 12.19 -13.43
CA GLY A 203 -11.55 11.15 -13.93
C GLY A 203 -10.22 11.72 -14.44
N LEU A 204 -9.28 10.82 -14.72
CA LEU A 204 -7.97 11.18 -15.27
C LEU A 204 -8.11 11.82 -16.65
N ARG A 205 -7.34 12.89 -16.87
CA ARG A 205 -7.19 13.55 -18.18
C ARG A 205 -5.91 13.07 -18.86
N GLU A 206 -5.73 13.52 -20.10
CA GLU A 206 -4.56 13.20 -20.91
C GLU A 206 -3.25 13.51 -20.18
N GLU A 207 -3.15 14.66 -19.52
CA GLU A 207 -1.94 15.03 -18.78
C GLU A 207 -1.56 14.02 -17.69
N ASP A 208 -2.56 13.43 -17.02
CA ASP A 208 -2.35 12.46 -15.96
C ASP A 208 -1.87 11.13 -16.49
N LEU A 209 -2.45 10.72 -17.63
CA LEU A 209 -2.08 9.48 -18.29
C LEU A 209 -0.64 9.55 -18.80
N LEU A 210 -0.21 10.71 -19.31
CA LEU A 210 1.18 10.95 -19.72
C LEU A 210 2.15 10.89 -18.53
N SER A 211 1.81 11.50 -17.40
CA SER A 211 2.63 11.41 -16.18
C SER A 211 2.77 9.96 -15.68
N LEU A 212 1.69 9.19 -15.69
CA LEU A 212 1.74 7.77 -15.30
C LEU A 212 2.53 6.91 -16.29
N GLU A 213 2.46 7.23 -17.59
CA GLU A 213 3.26 6.59 -18.64
C GLU A 213 4.75 6.84 -18.45
N GLU A 214 5.14 8.08 -18.18
CA GLU A 214 6.53 8.45 -17.88
C GLU A 214 7.05 7.68 -16.65
N LEU A 215 6.27 7.66 -15.57
CA LEU A 215 6.60 6.90 -14.36
C LEU A 215 6.72 5.39 -14.62
N SER A 216 5.86 4.84 -15.49
CA SER A 216 5.93 3.41 -15.85
C SER A 216 7.21 3.08 -16.62
N SER A 217 7.68 4.01 -17.47
CA SER A 217 8.93 3.85 -18.20
C SER A 217 10.14 3.92 -17.28
N TYR A 218 10.08 4.80 -16.27
CA TYR A 218 11.16 4.97 -15.30
C TYR A 218 11.20 3.86 -14.25
N TYR A 219 10.04 3.35 -13.82
CA TYR A 219 9.91 2.27 -12.84
C TYR A 219 9.24 1.03 -13.46
N PRO A 220 10.00 0.17 -14.16
CA PRO A 220 9.48 -0.96 -14.95
C PRO A 220 8.75 -2.04 -14.14
N ASP A 221 8.96 -2.06 -12.81
CA ASP A 221 8.37 -3.00 -11.85
C ASP A 221 7.38 -2.33 -10.88
N ALA A 222 7.04 -1.05 -11.11
CA ALA A 222 6.07 -0.34 -10.29
C ALA A 222 4.67 -0.94 -10.41
N SER A 223 3.92 -0.80 -9.31
CA SER A 223 2.50 -1.16 -9.25
C SER A 223 1.65 0.10 -9.25
N PHE A 224 0.55 0.10 -10.00
CA PHE A 224 -0.39 1.20 -10.14
C PHE A 224 -1.78 0.73 -9.69
N ILE A 225 -2.18 1.14 -8.49
CA ILE A 225 -3.42 0.73 -7.85
C ILE A 225 -4.34 1.94 -7.71
N PHE A 226 -5.45 1.91 -8.43
CA PHE A 226 -6.38 3.03 -8.52
C PHE A 226 -7.43 2.94 -7.40
N ALA A 227 -7.52 3.99 -6.60
CA ALA A 227 -8.40 4.08 -5.44
C ALA A 227 -9.52 5.12 -5.60
N SER A 228 -9.53 5.86 -6.71
CA SER A 228 -10.55 6.86 -7.03
C SER A 228 -11.96 6.27 -7.24
N MET A 229 -12.97 7.15 -7.37
CA MET A 229 -14.33 6.73 -7.73
C MET A 229 -14.40 6.11 -9.13
N GLU A 230 -13.66 6.66 -10.09
CA GLU A 230 -13.56 6.18 -11.48
C GLU A 230 -12.47 5.10 -11.67
N ARG A 231 -11.94 4.53 -10.57
CA ARG A 231 -10.77 3.64 -10.57
C ARG A 231 -10.80 2.53 -11.61
N TRP A 232 -11.97 1.95 -11.90
CA TRP A 232 -12.10 0.90 -12.91
C TRP A 232 -11.81 1.42 -14.32
N LYS A 233 -12.42 2.56 -14.68
CA LYS A 233 -12.26 3.19 -15.99
C LYS A 233 -10.82 3.69 -16.14
N ASP A 234 -10.30 4.35 -15.12
CA ASP A 234 -8.94 4.92 -15.13
C ASP A 234 -7.87 3.81 -15.23
N ALA A 235 -7.97 2.77 -14.41
CA ALA A 235 -7.04 1.64 -14.45
C ALA A 235 -7.04 0.94 -15.82
N LYS A 236 -8.23 0.76 -16.42
CA LYS A 236 -8.34 0.18 -17.77
C LYS A 236 -7.68 1.04 -18.83
N ASN A 237 -7.89 2.35 -18.80
CA ASN A 237 -7.31 3.27 -19.77
C ASN A 237 -5.77 3.23 -19.69
N VAL A 238 -5.21 3.25 -18.49
CA VAL A 238 -3.76 3.14 -18.28
C VAL A 238 -3.25 1.77 -18.72
N ALA A 239 -3.92 0.67 -18.33
CA ALA A 239 -3.53 -0.67 -18.75
C ALA A 239 -3.54 -0.85 -20.28
N GLN A 240 -4.52 -0.26 -20.98
CA GLN A 240 -4.57 -0.30 -22.42
C GLN A 240 -3.40 0.47 -23.05
N ARG A 241 -3.13 1.70 -22.59
CA ARG A 241 -2.03 2.53 -23.10
C ARG A 241 -0.67 1.88 -22.92
N LEU A 242 -0.39 1.36 -21.73
CA LEU A 242 0.90 0.69 -21.45
C LEU A 242 1.06 -0.59 -22.27
N ARG A 243 -0.03 -1.30 -22.59
CA ARG A 243 0.03 -2.44 -23.54
C ARG A 243 0.36 -1.99 -24.96
N GLU A 244 -0.27 -0.91 -25.43
CA GLU A 244 -0.06 -0.37 -26.78
C GLU A 244 1.41 0.08 -26.97
N GLN A 245 2.01 0.72 -25.98
CA GLN A 245 3.43 1.08 -25.99
C GLN A 245 4.36 -0.13 -26.08
N ILE A 246 4.12 -1.18 -25.29
CA ILE A 246 4.92 -2.40 -25.35
C ILE A 246 4.87 -3.01 -26.76
N THR A 247 3.68 -3.04 -27.38
CA THR A 247 3.53 -3.56 -28.75
C THR A 247 4.15 -2.66 -29.83
N ALA A 248 4.21 -1.35 -29.61
CA ALA A 248 4.83 -0.40 -30.53
C ALA A 248 6.37 -0.45 -30.47
N VAL A 249 6.95 -0.74 -29.31
CA VAL A 249 8.41 -0.84 -29.09
C VAL A 249 8.97 -2.20 -29.53
N ASP A 250 8.18 -3.28 -29.47
CA ASP A 250 8.56 -4.60 -30.00
C ASP A 250 7.47 -5.21 -30.89
N PRO A 251 7.45 -4.90 -32.20
CA PRO A 251 6.49 -5.45 -33.14
C PRO A 251 6.59 -6.98 -33.31
N LEU A 252 7.67 -7.62 -32.84
CA LEU A 252 7.93 -9.06 -32.96
C LEU A 252 7.49 -9.84 -31.71
N ALA A 253 7.26 -9.18 -30.56
CA ALA A 253 6.71 -9.81 -29.36
C ALA A 253 5.26 -10.29 -29.55
N GLY A 254 4.45 -9.57 -30.34
CA GLY A 254 3.06 -9.96 -30.65
C GLY A 254 2.92 -11.17 -31.58
N ALA A 255 3.99 -11.55 -32.29
CA ALA A 255 3.97 -12.61 -33.29
C ALA A 255 4.35 -14.00 -32.75
N ARG A 256 4.87 -14.10 -31.52
CA ARG A 256 5.35 -15.38 -30.95
C ARG A 256 4.32 -16.07 -30.06
N ARG A 257 3.11 -16.33 -30.59
CA ARG A 257 2.25 -17.44 -30.13
C ARG A 257 1.42 -17.99 -31.29
N ARG A 258 2.03 -18.88 -32.06
CA ARG A 258 1.33 -20.02 -32.67
C ARG A 258 2.03 -21.30 -32.20
N PRO A 259 1.36 -22.20 -31.46
CA PRO A 259 1.89 -23.53 -31.23
C PRO A 259 1.67 -24.35 -32.51
N GLY A 260 2.75 -24.75 -33.20
CA GLY A 260 2.63 -25.74 -34.28
C GLY A 260 3.58 -25.67 -35.48
N GLU A 261 4.58 -24.78 -35.54
CA GLU A 261 5.58 -24.82 -36.61
C GLU A 261 6.95 -25.26 -36.08
N GLU A 262 7.11 -26.57 -36.03
CA GLU A 262 8.38 -27.26 -35.82
C GLU A 262 9.23 -27.12 -37.08
N LEU A 263 10.05 -26.07 -37.15
CA LEU A 263 11.09 -25.93 -38.18
C LEU A 263 12.28 -26.83 -37.80
N ALA A 264 12.26 -28.03 -38.39
CA ALA A 264 13.34 -28.99 -38.36
C ALA A 264 14.66 -28.37 -38.84
N PHE A 265 15.56 -28.07 -37.90
CA PHE A 265 16.94 -27.71 -38.21
C PHE A 265 17.79 -28.98 -38.26
N GLN A 266 17.90 -29.58 -39.44
CA GLN A 266 18.87 -30.65 -39.72
C GLN A 266 20.29 -30.10 -39.56
N ARG A 267 21.03 -30.61 -38.56
CA ARG A 267 22.50 -30.49 -38.51
C ARG A 267 23.11 -31.69 -39.24
N PRO A 268 24.03 -31.49 -40.21
CA PRO A 268 24.82 -32.59 -40.74
C PRO A 268 25.94 -32.94 -39.74
N GLY A 269 26.23 -34.24 -39.66
CA GLY A 269 27.00 -34.85 -38.58
C GLY A 269 28.50 -34.58 -38.58
N ALA A 270 29.11 -34.89 -37.44
CA ALA A 270 30.50 -35.30 -37.33
C ALA A 270 30.63 -36.26 -36.15
N SER A 271 31.00 -37.49 -36.50
CA SER A 271 31.47 -38.55 -35.61
C SER A 271 32.92 -38.27 -35.24
N MET A 272 33.30 -38.37 -33.96
CA MET A 272 34.59 -38.92 -33.54
C MET A 272 34.68 -39.14 -32.02
N ALA A 273 34.79 -40.43 -31.67
CA ALA A 273 35.70 -41.12 -30.76
C ALA A 273 36.13 -40.55 -29.38
N MET A 274 36.19 -41.53 -28.45
CA MET A 274 36.67 -41.57 -27.07
C MET A 274 38.10 -41.06 -26.81
N GLY A 275 38.36 -40.65 -25.56
CA GLY A 275 39.68 -40.71 -24.90
C GLY A 275 39.77 -39.95 -23.57
N PRO A 276 40.19 -40.55 -22.43
CA PRO A 276 40.04 -39.97 -21.09
C PRO A 276 41.32 -39.40 -20.43
N ALA A 277 41.12 -38.78 -19.25
CA ALA A 277 42.04 -38.62 -18.10
C ALA A 277 42.91 -37.34 -17.94
N GLY A 278 43.00 -36.91 -16.68
CA GLY A 278 43.86 -35.84 -16.12
C GLY A 278 43.03 -34.84 -15.30
N VAL A 279 42.78 -34.99 -13.99
CA VAL A 279 43.69 -34.90 -12.83
C VAL A 279 44.66 -33.71 -12.93
N PHE A 280 44.30 -32.60 -12.29
CA PHE A 280 45.24 -31.67 -11.67
C PHE A 280 44.63 -31.10 -10.39
N ALA A 281 45.40 -31.23 -9.32
CA ALA A 281 45.22 -30.62 -8.01
C ALA A 281 46.23 -29.46 -7.86
N ALA A 282 46.16 -28.79 -6.71
CA ALA A 282 47.03 -27.72 -6.15
C ALA A 282 46.46 -26.31 -6.39
N ALA A 283 46.05 -25.55 -5.35
CA ALA A 283 46.78 -25.02 -4.17
C ALA A 283 47.36 -23.61 -4.42
N GLY A 284 47.33 -22.78 -3.38
CA GLY A 284 47.68 -21.35 -3.35
C GLY A 284 46.52 -20.59 -2.66
N ASP A 285 46.46 -20.46 -1.33
CA ASP A 285 47.37 -19.79 -0.38
C ASP A 285 47.61 -18.30 -0.71
N ASP A 286 47.51 -17.51 0.37
CA ASP A 286 47.93 -16.11 0.56
C ASP A 286 47.00 -15.05 -0.10
N ASP A 287 46.56 -13.96 0.53
CA ASP A 287 47.20 -13.11 1.54
C ASP A 287 46.17 -12.50 2.53
N GLU A 288 46.64 -12.35 3.76
CA GLU A 288 46.11 -11.46 4.79
C GLU A 288 46.33 -10.00 4.37
N ASP A 289 45.37 -9.12 4.67
CA ASP A 289 45.70 -7.72 4.93
C ASP A 289 44.70 -7.13 5.94
N GLU A 290 45.18 -7.06 7.17
CA GLU A 290 44.72 -6.19 8.23
C GLU A 290 44.76 -4.73 7.76
N LEU A 291 43.64 -4.01 7.85
CA LEU A 291 43.69 -2.57 8.09
C LEU A 291 42.62 -2.19 9.12
N ALA A 292 43.06 -2.24 10.38
CA ALA A 292 42.46 -1.49 11.46
C ALA A 292 42.65 0.01 11.20
N VAL A 293 41.54 0.75 11.14
CA VAL A 293 41.57 2.21 11.24
C VAL A 293 40.74 2.60 12.44
N THR A 294 41.46 2.91 13.53
CA THR A 294 40.98 3.64 14.69
C THR A 294 41.08 5.14 14.41
N HIS A 295 39.95 5.83 14.46
CA HIS A 295 39.86 7.28 14.69
C HIS A 295 38.80 7.44 15.78
N ASP A 296 39.22 7.50 17.03
CA ASP A 296 39.83 8.64 17.73
C ASP A 296 38.84 9.79 17.94
N LEU A 297 38.73 10.10 19.23
CA LEU A 297 37.74 10.91 19.90
C LEU A 297 38.15 12.38 19.74
N ALA A 298 37.17 13.24 19.47
CA ALA A 298 37.29 14.64 19.79
C ALA A 298 35.98 15.08 20.44
N ASP A 299 36.08 15.31 21.75
CA ASP A 299 35.18 16.11 22.56
C ASP A 299 35.02 17.50 21.93
N ASP A 300 33.78 17.98 21.84
CA ASP A 300 33.48 19.40 21.69
C ASP A 300 32.37 19.73 22.72
N GLU A 301 32.83 20.01 23.94
CA GLU A 301 32.12 20.79 24.94
C GLU A 301 32.29 22.27 24.60
N LEU A 302 31.23 23.00 24.23
CA LEU A 302 31.03 24.46 24.29
C LEU A 302 29.54 24.70 23.91
N ASP A 303 28.69 25.51 24.54
CA ASP A 303 28.81 26.55 25.56
C ASP A 303 27.47 26.59 26.34
N GLU A 304 27.59 26.66 27.67
CA GLU A 304 26.55 27.23 28.54
C GLU A 304 26.57 28.77 28.41
N ASP A 305 25.51 29.42 28.90
CA ASP A 305 25.35 30.88 29.05
C ASP A 305 24.75 31.66 27.87
N LEU A 306 23.41 31.74 27.82
CA LEU A 306 22.72 33.02 27.65
C LEU A 306 21.42 33.04 28.46
N LEU A 307 21.57 33.51 29.70
CA LEU A 307 20.54 34.17 30.50
C LEU A 307 20.16 35.49 29.83
N VAL A 308 18.88 35.72 29.56
CA VAL A 308 18.24 37.03 29.72
C VAL A 308 16.80 36.80 30.18
N ASP A 309 16.56 37.17 31.43
CA ASP A 309 15.25 37.46 32.01
C ASP A 309 14.61 38.64 31.27
N ASP A 310 13.30 38.58 31.03
CA ASP A 310 12.45 39.76 31.10
C ASP A 310 11.05 39.30 31.53
N ASP A 311 10.79 39.54 32.82
CA ASP A 311 9.47 39.82 33.36
C ASP A 311 8.81 40.94 32.54
N ASP A 312 7.49 40.87 32.31
CA ASP A 312 6.56 41.95 32.66
C ASP A 312 5.14 41.72 32.10
N ASP A 313 4.19 42.19 32.90
CA ASP A 313 2.79 42.54 32.61
C ASP A 313 1.80 41.36 32.41
N ALA A 314 1.01 40.94 33.41
CA ALA A 314 0.07 41.67 34.27
C ALA A 314 -1.03 42.43 33.51
N ASP A 315 -2.23 42.34 34.07
CA ASP A 315 -3.45 43.10 33.77
C ASP A 315 -4.19 42.67 32.48
N ASP A 316 -5.51 42.61 32.39
CA ASP A 316 -6.64 42.76 33.31
C ASP A 316 -7.90 42.48 32.48
N ALA A 317 -9.04 42.39 33.17
CA ALA A 317 -10.40 42.65 32.70
C ALA A 317 -11.14 41.57 31.89
N ASP A 318 -12.05 40.88 32.58
CA ASP A 318 -13.50 41.18 32.65
C ASP A 318 -14.31 41.44 31.36
N ASP A 319 -15.61 41.13 31.51
CA ASP A 319 -16.78 41.53 30.73
C ASP A 319 -17.02 40.73 29.44
N ASP A 320 -18.00 39.82 29.44
CA ASP A 320 -19.46 40.03 29.34
C ASP A 320 -19.87 39.75 27.88
N ASP A 321 -20.78 38.79 27.69
CA ASP A 321 -22.05 39.04 27.03
C ASP A 321 -22.75 37.75 26.57
N ALA A 322 -24.01 37.68 27.01
CA ALA A 322 -25.20 37.23 26.29
C ALA A 322 -25.37 35.73 26.01
N ASP A 323 -26.09 35.10 26.95
CA ASP A 323 -27.41 34.50 26.73
C ASP A 323 -28.06 34.88 25.38
N ASP A 324 -28.41 33.90 24.56
CA ASP A 324 -29.62 33.88 23.71
C ASP A 324 -29.62 32.64 22.82
N ALA A 325 -30.51 31.68 23.13
CA ALA A 325 -31.36 30.96 22.19
C ALA A 325 -32.03 29.77 22.91
N ASP A 326 -32.96 30.09 23.80
CA ASP A 326 -34.14 29.26 24.01
C ASP A 326 -35.01 29.46 22.74
N ASP A 327 -35.04 28.48 21.85
CA ASP A 327 -36.04 28.43 20.79
C ASP A 327 -37.20 27.57 21.29
N ASP A 328 -38.33 28.25 21.34
CA ASP A 328 -39.59 27.91 21.95
C ASP A 328 -40.23 26.62 21.40
N ASP A 329 -40.97 26.03 22.33
CA ASP A 329 -42.10 25.14 22.11
C ASP A 329 -43.07 25.70 21.05
N ASP A 330 -43.38 24.90 20.04
CA ASP A 330 -44.69 24.95 19.37
C ASP A 330 -45.31 23.55 19.53
N ASP A 331 -46.09 23.44 20.59
CA ASP A 331 -47.29 22.61 20.67
C ASP A 331 -48.20 22.92 19.48
N ASP A 332 -48.75 21.87 18.85
CA ASP A 332 -50.09 21.83 18.28
C ASP A 332 -50.26 20.37 17.79
N ASP A 333 -50.87 19.51 18.59
CA ASP A 333 -52.32 19.32 18.69
C ASP A 333 -52.90 18.55 17.49
N ASP A 334 -53.82 17.66 17.86
CA ASP A 334 -54.89 17.13 17.03
C ASP A 334 -54.48 16.07 15.98
N ASP A 335 -55.18 14.96 15.82
CA ASP A 335 -56.31 14.34 16.49
C ASP A 335 -56.58 13.07 15.67
N ASP A 336 -57.44 12.23 16.24
CA ASP A 336 -58.42 11.43 15.49
C ASP A 336 -57.96 10.16 14.75
N ASP A 337 -58.47 9.09 15.37
CA ASP A 337 -59.42 8.16 14.76
C ASP A 337 -58.87 6.90 14.08
N ASP A 338 -59.07 5.79 14.80
CA ASP A 338 -60.09 4.81 14.43
C ASP A 338 -60.15 4.42 12.95
N ASP A 339 -59.78 3.19 12.65
CA ASP A 339 -60.78 2.16 12.37
C ASP A 339 -60.09 0.85 11.97
N ASP A 340 -60.47 -0.20 12.71
CA ASP A 340 -60.95 -1.48 12.19
C ASP A 340 -60.50 -1.88 10.77
N ASP A 341 -59.83 -3.03 10.68
CA ASP A 341 -60.53 -4.14 10.03
C ASP A 341 -59.96 -5.50 10.43
N ASP A 342 -60.88 -6.25 11.01
CA ASP A 342 -60.86 -7.66 11.32
C ASP A 342 -60.61 -8.55 10.09
N ALA A 343 -60.13 -9.75 10.39
CA ALA A 343 -60.43 -11.02 9.73
C ALA A 343 -60.21 -11.14 8.20
N ASP A 344 -59.33 -12.07 7.82
CA ASP A 344 -59.92 -13.31 7.33
C ASP A 344 -59.00 -14.52 7.48
N ASP A 345 -59.64 -15.55 8.01
CA ASP A 345 -59.16 -16.89 8.28
C ASP A 345 -59.42 -17.77 7.04
N ALA A 346 -58.74 -18.91 6.99
CA ALA A 346 -59.05 -20.09 6.15
C ALA A 346 -58.84 -20.03 4.61
N LYS A 347 -57.73 -20.62 4.15
CA LYS A 347 -57.71 -22.00 3.60
C LYS A 347 -56.31 -22.52 3.25
#